data_AF-A0A9D6BMM9-F1
#
_entry.id   AF-A0A9D6BMM9-F1
#
_cell.length_a   1.000
_cell.length_b   1.000
_cell.length_c   1.000
_cell.angle_alpha   90.00
_cell.angle_beta   90.00
_cell.angle_gamma   90.00
#
_symmetry.space_group_name_H-M   'P 1'
#
loop_
_entity.id
_entity.type
_entity.pdbx_description
1 polymer ?
#
loop_
_entity_poly.entity_id
_entity_poly.type
_entity_poly.pdbx_seq_one_letter_code
_entity_poly.pdbx_strand_id
1 'polypeptide(L)'
;MQSAALLDRGLHRRLVDGLYLEAMVMADEARAYFDGGSAADDGSGDPLRRVAFACESLKVTTRLMHIIAWLLGQRAWQRGEIGDADLADDKYRLGRAARTDAMLAADFPFAASALIDASQELYERVARLQDRMDPMSLPAADASPARALLDRLQTAF
;
A
#
# COMPACT_ATOMS: atom_id res chain seq x y z
N MET A 1 -18.37 -25.10 0.67
CA MET A 1 -17.39 -24.24 -0.06
C MET A 1 -17.79 -22.76 -0.12
N GLN A 2 -19.08 -22.38 -0.14
CA GLN A 2 -19.51 -20.95 -0.14
C GLN A 2 -19.11 -20.14 1.11
N SER A 3 -19.09 -20.76 2.30
CA SER A 3 -18.77 -20.05 3.55
C SER A 3 -17.32 -19.51 3.58
N ALA A 4 -16.35 -20.24 3.03
CA ALA A 4 -14.96 -19.81 2.96
C ALA A 4 -14.73 -18.62 2.02
N ALA A 5 -15.42 -18.57 0.86
CA ALA A 5 -15.33 -17.46 -0.08
C ALA A 5 -15.98 -16.17 0.45
N LEU A 6 -17.06 -16.30 1.24
CA LEU A 6 -17.70 -15.17 1.92
C LEU A 6 -16.82 -14.63 3.05
N LEU A 7 -16.15 -15.52 3.81
CA LEU A 7 -15.19 -15.14 4.83
C LEU A 7 -13.98 -14.40 4.24
N ASP A 8 -13.48 -14.85 3.08
CA ASP A 8 -12.40 -14.19 2.36
C ASP A 8 -12.80 -12.76 1.93
N ARG A 9 -13.97 -12.59 1.30
CA ARG A 9 -14.49 -11.25 0.93
C ARG A 9 -14.70 -10.33 2.14
N GLY A 10 -15.20 -10.85 3.25
CA GLY A 10 -15.37 -10.08 4.49
C GLY A 10 -14.04 -9.64 5.11
N LEU A 11 -13.02 -10.49 5.03
CA LEU A 11 -11.66 -10.18 5.47
C LEU A 11 -11.02 -9.10 4.58
N HIS A 12 -11.12 -9.23 3.26
CA HIS A 12 -10.61 -8.24 2.30
C HIS A 12 -11.20 -6.85 2.56
N ARG A 13 -12.52 -6.76 2.75
CA ARG A 13 -13.18 -5.50 3.08
C ARG A 13 -12.60 -4.84 4.33
N ARG A 14 -12.51 -5.61 5.43
CA ARG A 14 -11.97 -5.09 6.70
C ARG A 14 -10.51 -4.65 6.56
N LEU A 15 -9.73 -5.37 5.77
CA LEU A 15 -8.32 -5.06 5.55
C LEU A 15 -8.15 -3.78 4.71
N VAL A 16 -8.95 -3.61 3.66
CA VAL A 16 -8.99 -2.37 2.87
C VAL A 16 -9.44 -1.18 3.72
N ASP A 17 -10.50 -1.33 4.52
CA ASP A 17 -10.98 -0.27 5.42
C ASP A 17 -9.93 0.09 6.47
N GLY A 18 -9.23 -0.89 7.04
CA GLY A 18 -8.15 -0.68 8.01
C GLY A 18 -6.95 0.07 7.41
N LEU A 19 -6.48 -0.37 6.24
CA LEU A 19 -5.40 0.30 5.50
C LEU A 19 -5.78 1.72 5.08
N TYR A 20 -7.05 1.96 4.75
CA TYR A 20 -7.53 3.30 4.39
C TYR A 20 -7.46 4.24 5.58
N LEU A 21 -7.92 3.81 6.75
CA LEU A 21 -7.81 4.61 7.97
C LEU A 21 -6.35 4.88 8.34
N GLU A 22 -5.50 3.85 8.28
CA GLU A 22 -4.06 3.97 8.52
C GLU A 22 -3.41 5.00 7.58
N ALA A 23 -3.71 4.93 6.27
CA ALA A 23 -3.20 5.87 5.28
C ALA A 23 -3.69 7.31 5.52
N MET A 24 -4.95 7.49 5.91
CA MET A 24 -5.51 8.81 6.20
C MET A 24 -4.89 9.45 7.44
N VAL A 25 -4.68 8.67 8.51
CA VAL A 25 -3.99 9.15 9.72
C VAL A 25 -2.56 9.54 9.39
N MET A 26 -1.83 8.66 8.69
CA MET A 26 -0.44 8.94 8.29
C MET A 26 -0.33 10.15 7.37
N ALA A 27 -1.31 10.39 6.49
CA ALA A 27 -1.35 11.58 5.64
C ALA A 27 -1.55 12.86 6.44
N ASP A 28 -2.38 12.84 7.48
CA ASP A 28 -2.53 14.00 8.36
C ASP A 28 -1.28 14.24 9.22
N GLU A 29 -0.65 13.19 9.74
CA GLU A 29 0.62 13.27 10.46
C GLU A 29 1.74 13.83 9.59
N ALA A 30 1.87 13.32 8.35
CA ALA A 30 2.85 13.81 7.39
C ALA A 30 2.61 15.28 7.04
N ARG A 31 1.34 15.67 6.81
CA ARG A 31 0.96 17.05 6.55
C ARG A 31 1.33 17.95 7.74
N ALA A 32 0.93 17.58 8.95
CA ALA A 32 1.22 18.35 10.16
C ALA A 32 2.73 18.52 10.37
N TYR A 33 3.51 17.46 10.13
CA TYR A 33 4.96 17.48 10.28
C TYR A 33 5.64 18.34 9.21
N PHE A 34 5.33 18.13 7.93
CA PHE A 34 6.00 18.84 6.84
C PHE A 34 5.57 20.32 6.72
N ASP A 35 4.32 20.65 7.06
CA ASP A 35 3.84 22.04 7.13
C ASP A 35 4.43 22.78 8.34
N GLY A 36 4.57 22.10 9.48
CA GLY A 36 5.13 22.66 10.72
C GLY A 36 6.66 22.71 10.75
N GLY A 37 7.33 21.80 10.03
CA GLY A 37 8.76 21.53 10.13
C GLY A 37 9.68 22.44 9.31
N SER A 38 9.17 23.26 8.39
CA SER A 38 10.01 24.25 7.70
C SER A 38 10.57 25.33 8.64
N ALA A 39 10.05 25.45 9.86
CA ALA A 39 10.38 26.53 10.78
C ALA A 39 11.25 26.13 11.99
N ALA A 40 11.36 24.85 12.36
CA ALA A 40 11.66 24.51 13.76
C ALA A 40 12.80 23.51 14.06
N ASP A 41 13.54 22.91 13.12
CA ASP A 41 14.64 22.01 13.53
C ASP A 41 15.87 22.04 12.60
N ASP A 42 16.94 22.66 13.13
CA ASP A 42 18.37 22.35 12.97
C ASP A 42 19.02 22.19 11.58
N GLY A 43 18.47 22.82 10.53
CA GLY A 43 19.02 22.75 9.16
C GLY A 43 18.93 24.01 8.33
N SER A 44 18.49 25.14 8.89
CA SER A 44 18.25 26.39 8.14
C SER A 44 19.49 26.93 7.41
N GLY A 45 20.69 26.52 7.82
CA GLY A 45 21.96 26.92 7.21
C GLY A 45 22.43 26.11 6.01
N ASP A 46 21.91 24.90 5.76
CA ASP A 46 22.39 24.03 4.67
C ASP A 46 21.33 23.88 3.55
N PRO A 47 21.53 24.52 2.40
CA PRO A 47 20.64 24.39 1.25
C PRO A 47 20.45 22.95 0.77
N LEU A 48 21.46 22.09 0.90
CA LEU A 48 21.39 20.71 0.43
C LEU A 48 20.45 19.87 1.29
N ARG A 49 20.51 20.03 2.61
CA ARG A 49 19.58 19.40 3.56
C ARG A 49 18.14 19.83 3.34
N ARG A 50 17.91 21.12 3.02
CA ARG A 50 16.58 21.64 2.70
C ARG A 50 15.99 21.00 1.44
N VAL A 51 16.81 20.85 0.39
CA VAL A 51 16.38 20.17 -0.84
C VAL A 51 16.11 18.70 -0.58
N ALA A 52 16.97 18.01 0.16
CA ALA A 52 16.75 16.60 0.53
C ALA A 52 15.44 16.44 1.29
N PHE A 53 15.17 17.28 2.29
CA PHE A 53 13.92 17.26 3.04
C PHE A 53 12.69 17.46 2.16
N ALA A 54 12.74 18.44 1.23
CA ALA A 54 11.66 18.70 0.28
C ALA A 54 11.45 17.52 -0.69
N CYS A 55 12.52 16.87 -1.13
CA CYS A 55 12.42 15.67 -1.95
C CYS A 55 11.77 14.52 -1.18
N GLU A 56 12.17 14.29 0.07
CA GLU A 56 11.62 13.21 0.88
C GLU A 56 10.15 13.45 1.25
N SER A 57 9.76 14.68 1.58
CA SER A 57 8.36 15.03 1.84
C SER A 57 7.48 14.81 0.60
N LEU A 58 7.99 15.15 -0.59
CA LEU A 58 7.28 14.88 -1.84
C LEU A 58 7.14 13.38 -2.11
N LYS A 59 8.16 12.58 -1.79
CA LYS A 59 8.08 11.12 -1.92
C LYS A 59 7.04 10.52 -0.98
N VAL A 60 7.01 10.96 0.29
CA VAL A 60 6.01 10.51 1.27
C VAL A 60 4.60 10.84 0.81
N THR A 61 4.34 12.10 0.46
CA THR A 61 3.01 12.55 0.00
C THR A 61 2.58 11.84 -1.28
N THR A 62 3.48 11.62 -2.24
CA THR A 62 3.19 10.86 -3.46
C THR A 62 2.86 9.39 -3.16
N ARG A 63 3.59 8.75 -2.23
CA ARG A 63 3.28 7.38 -1.77
C ARG A 63 1.88 7.30 -1.18
N LEU A 64 1.56 8.20 -0.25
CA LEU A 64 0.26 8.24 0.41
C LEU A 64 -0.87 8.52 -0.57
N MET A 65 -0.67 9.43 -1.53
CA MET A 65 -1.63 9.69 -2.59
C MET A 65 -1.94 8.44 -3.42
N HIS A 66 -0.91 7.71 -3.87
CA HIS A 66 -1.12 6.46 -4.63
C HIS A 66 -1.84 5.40 -3.81
N ILE A 67 -1.47 5.24 -2.53
CA ILE A 67 -2.13 4.29 -1.61
C ILE A 67 -3.62 4.65 -1.46
N ILE A 68 -3.92 5.91 -1.15
CA ILE A 68 -5.28 6.39 -0.93
C ILE A 68 -6.13 6.24 -2.20
N ALA A 69 -5.59 6.64 -3.37
CA ALA A 69 -6.27 6.51 -4.65
C ALA A 69 -6.65 5.05 -4.94
N TRP A 70 -5.71 4.12 -4.74
CA TRP A 70 -5.96 2.69 -4.93
C TRP A 70 -7.02 2.16 -3.96
N LEU A 71 -6.92 2.49 -2.66
CA LEU A 71 -7.87 2.06 -1.64
C LEU A 71 -9.28 2.60 -1.88
N LEU A 72 -9.40 3.83 -2.40
CA LEU A 72 -10.70 4.40 -2.82
C LEU A 72 -11.30 3.62 -3.98
N GLY A 73 -10.49 3.23 -4.97
CA GLY A 73 -10.93 2.34 -6.06
C GLY A 73 -11.47 1.01 -5.54
N GLN A 74 -10.75 0.38 -4.59
CA GLN A 74 -11.20 -0.87 -3.97
C GLN A 74 -12.52 -0.70 -3.20
N ARG A 75 -12.71 0.42 -2.49
CA ARG A 75 -13.96 0.70 -1.75
C ARG A 75 -15.13 0.95 -2.69
N ALA A 76 -14.92 1.67 -3.79
CA ALA A 76 -15.94 1.89 -4.82
C ALA A 76 -16.34 0.57 -5.49
N TRP A 77 -15.38 -0.31 -5.81
CA TRP A 77 -15.67 -1.66 -6.29
C TRP A 77 -16.46 -2.50 -5.27
N GLN A 78 -16.09 -2.48 -3.99
CA GLN A 78 -16.82 -3.18 -2.92
C GLN A 78 -18.27 -2.69 -2.73
N ARG A 79 -18.55 -1.43 -3.11
CA ARG A 79 -19.90 -0.85 -3.11
C ARG A 79 -20.69 -1.15 -4.39
N GLY A 80 -20.06 -1.75 -5.39
CA GLY A 80 -20.64 -1.99 -6.72
C GLY A 80 -20.71 -0.74 -7.59
N GLU A 81 -19.96 0.32 -7.25
CA GLU A 81 -19.86 1.55 -8.06
C GLU A 81 -18.91 1.36 -9.25
N ILE A 82 -17.98 0.40 -9.15
CA ILE A 82 -17.02 0.00 -10.20
C ILE A 82 -17.23 -1.50 -10.47
N GLY A 83 -17.30 -1.90 -11.73
CA GLY A 83 -17.39 -3.31 -12.13
C GLY A 83 -16.05 -4.03 -12.13
N ASP A 84 -16.06 -5.36 -12.13
CA ASP A 84 -14.83 -6.18 -12.12
C ASP A 84 -13.89 -5.88 -13.30
N ALA A 85 -14.45 -5.67 -14.50
CA ALA A 85 -13.67 -5.36 -15.70
C ALA A 85 -13.05 -3.95 -15.64
N ASP A 86 -13.73 -3.00 -15.02
CA ASP A 86 -13.24 -1.63 -14.88
C ASP A 86 -12.11 -1.56 -13.86
N LEU A 87 -12.17 -2.34 -12.77
CA LEU A 87 -11.13 -2.36 -11.73
C LEU A 87 -9.76 -2.83 -12.26
N ALA A 88 -9.74 -3.59 -13.37
CA ALA A 88 -8.53 -4.04 -14.02
C ALA A 88 -7.82 -2.95 -14.84
N ASP A 89 -8.48 -1.80 -15.08
CA ASP A 89 -7.91 -0.65 -15.78
C ASP A 89 -6.70 -0.08 -15.00
N ASP A 90 -5.66 0.30 -15.73
CA ASP A 90 -4.43 0.89 -15.20
C ASP A 90 -4.69 2.09 -14.27
N LYS A 91 -5.77 2.84 -14.48
CA LYS A 91 -6.14 3.98 -13.62
C LYS A 91 -6.51 3.58 -12.18
N TYR A 92 -6.93 2.33 -11.95
CA TYR A 92 -7.22 1.80 -10.61
C TYR A 92 -6.09 0.95 -10.05
N ARG A 93 -4.97 0.82 -10.76
CA ARG A 93 -3.76 0.18 -10.24
C ARG A 93 -2.99 1.15 -9.35
N LEU A 94 -2.26 0.59 -8.39
CA LEU A 94 -1.40 1.30 -7.47
C LEU A 94 -0.30 1.99 -8.28
N GLY A 95 -0.27 3.32 -8.22
CA GLY A 95 0.74 4.12 -8.90
C GLY A 95 2.15 3.82 -8.40
N ARG A 96 3.14 4.04 -9.27
CA ARG A 96 4.55 3.87 -8.93
C ARG A 96 5.00 5.00 -8.02
N ALA A 97 5.64 4.65 -6.92
CA ALA A 97 6.20 5.62 -6.00
C ALA A 97 7.68 5.37 -5.76
N ALA A 98 8.44 6.45 -5.62
CA ALA A 98 9.88 6.38 -5.41
C ALA A 98 10.20 5.86 -4.00
N ARG A 99 11.25 5.05 -3.91
CA ARG A 99 11.83 4.61 -2.65
C ARG A 99 12.79 5.67 -2.10
N THR A 100 12.92 5.70 -0.79
CA THR A 100 13.94 6.48 -0.10
C THR A 100 15.12 5.56 0.23
N ASP A 101 16.33 6.10 0.12
CA ASP A 101 17.55 5.41 0.54
C ASP A 101 17.62 5.42 2.07
N ALA A 102 17.82 4.25 2.69
CA ALA A 102 17.88 4.11 4.14
C ALA A 102 19.02 4.93 4.78
N MET A 103 20.15 5.10 4.07
CA MET A 103 21.25 5.93 4.58
C MET A 103 20.86 7.41 4.61
N LEU A 104 20.12 7.88 3.60
CA LEU A 104 19.64 9.24 3.53
C LEU A 104 18.53 9.50 4.57
N ALA A 105 17.66 8.51 4.82
CA ALA A 105 16.63 8.58 5.85
C ALA A 105 17.23 8.72 7.27
N ALA A 106 18.37 8.09 7.54
CA ALA A 106 19.04 8.10 8.85
C ALA A 106 19.62 9.47 9.23
N ASP A 107 19.87 10.35 8.25
CA ASP A 107 20.39 11.70 8.47
C ASP A 107 19.31 12.72 8.88
N PHE A 108 18.03 12.34 8.83
CA PHE A 108 16.92 13.19 9.22
C PHE A 108 16.59 13.09 10.72
N PRO A 109 15.87 14.09 11.27
CA PRO A 109 15.27 13.96 12.60
C PRO A 109 14.37 12.72 12.68
N PHE A 110 14.36 12.08 13.85
CA PHE A 110 13.64 10.83 14.09
C PHE A 110 12.20 10.84 13.57
N ALA A 111 11.46 11.94 13.76
CA ALA A 111 10.07 12.06 13.31
C ALA A 111 9.94 12.01 11.77
N ALA A 112 10.86 12.65 11.02
CA ALA A 112 10.88 12.58 9.57
C ALA A 112 11.24 11.16 9.08
N SER A 113 12.27 10.55 9.65
CA SER A 113 12.70 9.19 9.30
C SER A 113 11.58 8.18 9.56
N ALA A 114 10.90 8.28 10.70
CA ALA A 114 9.77 7.43 11.05
C ALA A 114 8.62 7.56 10.04
N LEU A 115 8.28 8.78 9.61
CA LEU A 115 7.26 9.01 8.59
C LEU A 115 7.68 8.45 7.22
N ILE A 116 8.94 8.61 6.83
CA ILE A 116 9.49 8.06 5.59
C ILE A 116 9.36 6.53 5.59
N ASP A 117 9.85 5.87 6.64
CA ASP A 117 9.86 4.41 6.78
C ASP A 117 8.45 3.84 6.84
N ALA A 118 7.58 4.42 7.69
CA ALA A 118 6.21 3.97 7.84
C ALA A 118 5.43 4.06 6.52
N SER A 119 5.62 5.15 5.76
CA SER A 119 4.98 5.28 4.46
C SER A 119 5.59 4.38 3.38
N GLN A 120 6.84 3.89 3.53
CA GLN A 120 7.40 2.86 2.65
C GLN A 120 6.80 1.50 2.98
N GLU A 121 6.73 1.15 4.26
CA GLU A 121 6.13 -0.11 4.71
C GLU A 121 4.66 -0.21 4.29
N LEU A 122 3.89 0.86 4.49
CA LEU A 122 2.49 0.91 4.10
C LEU A 122 2.33 0.73 2.59
N TYR A 123 3.15 1.41 1.77
CA TYR A 123 3.15 1.24 0.32
C TYR A 123 3.41 -0.21 -0.08
N GLU A 124 4.40 -0.87 0.53
CA GLU A 124 4.71 -2.26 0.23
C GLU A 124 3.61 -3.23 0.67
N ARG A 125 2.97 -2.98 1.82
CA ARG A 125 1.80 -3.77 2.28
C ARG A 125 0.65 -3.67 1.28
N VAL A 126 0.37 -2.47 0.78
CA VAL A 126 -0.69 -2.21 -0.21
C VAL A 126 -0.33 -2.83 -1.56
N ALA A 127 0.92 -2.73 -2.00
CA ALA A 127 1.40 -3.38 -3.23
C ALA A 127 1.22 -4.90 -3.17
N ARG A 128 1.66 -5.54 -2.07
CA ARG A 128 1.44 -6.98 -1.85
C ARG A 128 -0.04 -7.36 -1.83
N LEU A 129 -0.89 -6.49 -1.30
CA LEU A 129 -2.33 -6.72 -1.31
C LEU A 129 -2.88 -6.66 -2.73
N GLN A 130 -2.52 -5.64 -3.51
CA GLN A 130 -2.90 -5.55 -4.91
C GLN A 130 -2.50 -6.80 -5.68
N ASP A 131 -1.26 -7.26 -5.55
CA ASP A 131 -0.76 -8.42 -6.28
C ASP A 131 -1.53 -9.70 -5.92
N ARG A 132 -2.02 -9.81 -4.68
CA ARG A 132 -2.88 -10.93 -4.25
C ARG A 132 -4.31 -10.81 -4.75
N MET A 133 -4.79 -9.60 -5.02
CA MET A 133 -6.14 -9.32 -5.50
C MET A 133 -6.23 -9.36 -7.03
N ASP A 134 -5.12 -9.15 -7.73
CA ASP A 134 -5.07 -9.21 -9.19
C ASP A 134 -5.26 -10.67 -9.66
N PRO A 135 -6.39 -11.00 -10.31
CA PRO A 135 -6.66 -12.37 -10.75
C PRO A 135 -5.69 -12.84 -11.83
N MET A 136 -4.95 -11.93 -12.49
CA MET A 136 -3.86 -12.29 -13.42
C MET A 136 -2.51 -12.52 -12.73
N SER A 137 -2.35 -12.11 -11.46
CA SER A 137 -1.13 -12.36 -10.65
C SER A 137 -1.20 -13.63 -9.82
N LEU A 138 -2.33 -14.34 -9.84
CA LEU A 138 -2.34 -15.74 -9.48
C LEU A 138 -1.52 -16.48 -10.56
N PRO A 139 -0.30 -17.01 -10.27
CA PRO A 139 0.10 -18.20 -11.03
C PRO A 139 -1.08 -19.14 -10.90
N ALA A 140 -1.49 -19.82 -11.98
CA ALA A 140 -2.50 -20.85 -11.93
C ALA A 140 -2.28 -21.67 -10.65
N ALA A 141 -3.05 -21.35 -9.59
CA ALA A 141 -2.98 -22.03 -8.32
C ALA A 141 -3.84 -23.27 -8.55
N ASP A 142 -3.39 -24.07 -9.50
CA ASP A 142 -3.87 -25.38 -9.82
C ASP A 142 -3.65 -26.20 -8.56
N ALA A 143 -4.77 -26.46 -7.89
CA ALA A 143 -4.90 -27.31 -6.73
C ALA A 143 -4.06 -26.89 -5.52
N SER A 144 -4.73 -26.71 -4.38
CA SER A 144 -4.06 -26.93 -3.09
C SER A 144 -3.18 -28.18 -3.20
N PRO A 145 -1.90 -28.15 -2.77
CA PRO A 145 -1.01 -29.30 -2.90
C PRO A 145 -1.60 -30.57 -2.24
N ALA A 146 -2.44 -30.39 -1.22
CA ALA A 146 -3.22 -31.47 -0.63
C ALA A 146 -4.30 -32.04 -1.58
N ARG A 147 -4.93 -31.18 -2.38
CA ARG A 147 -5.92 -31.54 -3.41
C ARG A 147 -5.28 -32.29 -4.57
N ALA A 148 -4.08 -31.89 -5.00
CA ALA A 148 -3.30 -32.62 -6.00
C ALA A 148 -2.87 -34.01 -5.51
N LEU A 149 -2.60 -34.15 -4.21
CA LEU A 149 -2.29 -35.45 -3.59
C LEU A 149 -3.54 -36.36 -3.50
N LEU A 150 -4.69 -35.78 -3.16
CA LEU A 150 -5.97 -36.51 -3.12
C LEU A 150 -6.39 -37.03 -4.49
N ASP A 151 -6.23 -36.23 -5.55
CA ASP A 151 -6.58 -36.62 -6.93
C ASP A 151 -5.71 -37.81 -7.42
N ARG A 152 -4.42 -37.80 -7.05
CA ARG A 152 -3.50 -38.92 -7.32
C ARG A 152 -3.86 -40.20 -6.57
N LEU A 153 -4.40 -40.07 -5.36
CA LEU A 153 -4.89 -41.23 -4.60
C LEU A 153 -6.19 -41.79 -5.20
N GLN A 154 -7.10 -40.92 -5.66
CA GLN A 154 -8.37 -41.33 -6.27
C GLN A 154 -8.21 -41.99 -7.64
N THR A 155 -7.12 -41.72 -8.35
CA THR A 155 -6.81 -42.33 -9.65
C THR A 155 -5.99 -43.62 -9.54
N ALA A 156 -5.49 -43.95 -8.35
CA ALA A 156 -4.66 -45.14 -8.10
C ALA A 156 -5.44 -46.37 -7.62
N PHE A 157 -6.76 -46.25 -7.41
CA PHE A 157 -7.66 -47.33 -7.00
C PHE A 157 -8.94 -47.29 -7.84
#